data_AF-A0A7S0AJ02-F1
#
_entry.id   AF-A0A7S0AJ02-F1
#
_cell.length_a   1.000
_cell.length_b   1.000
_cell.length_c   1.000
_cell.angle_alpha   90.00
_cell.angle_beta   90.00
_cell.angle_gamma   90.00
#
_symmetry.space_group_name_H-M   'P 1'
#
loop_
_entity.id
_entity.type
_entity.pdbx_description
1 polymer ?
#
loop_
_entity_poly.entity_id
_entity_poly.type
_entity_poly.pdbx_seq_one_letter_code
_entity_poly.pdbx_strand_id
1 'polypeptide(L)'
;GTSSPRLLVIGGEHIARTPISDEKQAVWAADYHADGEVWKWRSIGAKIGNKGITPPPRIAHAQAAIDGKVYIFGGRMGIMMDEKALNDMWVLDSSGEPGTEEWSEVEYATTDDSSSSPPEARSFHKMVAVGTDLYVFGGCGASGRL
;
A
#
# COMPACT_ATOMS: atom_id res chain seq x y z
N GLY A 1 8.76 24.81 -5.60
CA GLY A 1 9.93 24.29 -4.86
C GLY A 1 9.89 22.78 -4.95
N THR A 2 11.01 22.12 -5.21
CA THR A 2 11.07 20.66 -5.20
C THR A 2 11.02 20.18 -3.75
N SER A 3 10.01 19.37 -3.41
CA SER A 3 9.97 18.70 -2.11
C SER A 3 11.19 17.80 -1.95
N SER A 4 11.71 17.69 -0.72
CA SER A 4 12.80 16.76 -0.42
C SER A 4 12.37 15.31 -0.70
N PRO A 5 13.27 14.46 -1.22
CA PRO A 5 12.94 13.08 -1.51
C PRO A 5 12.64 12.29 -0.23
N ARG A 6 11.77 11.28 -0.37
CA ARG A 6 11.40 10.35 0.68
C ARG A 6 11.42 8.92 0.16
N LEU A 7 11.77 7.99 1.04
CA LEU A 7 11.58 6.56 0.85
C LEU A 7 10.40 6.10 1.71
N LEU A 8 9.46 5.35 1.14
CA LEU A 8 8.33 4.78 1.86
C LEU A 8 8.36 3.26 1.80
N VAL A 9 8.19 2.63 2.96
CA VAL A 9 8.08 1.16 3.11
C VAL A 9 6.72 0.86 3.71
N ILE A 10 5.93 0.01 3.04
CA ILE A 10 4.53 -0.27 3.41
C ILE A 10 4.33 -1.79 3.49
N GLY A 11 3.70 -2.24 4.57
CA GLY A 11 3.35 -3.63 4.84
C GLY A 11 4.56 -4.56 4.97
N GLY A 12 4.36 -5.82 4.59
CA GLY A 12 5.38 -6.85 4.70
C GLY A 12 5.24 -7.69 5.96
N GLU A 13 6.30 -8.44 6.28
CA GLU A 13 6.33 -9.44 7.35
C GLU A 13 7.67 -9.43 8.09
N HIS A 14 7.62 -9.67 9.40
CA HIS A 14 8.80 -9.99 10.20
C HIS A 14 8.96 -11.50 10.41
N ILE A 15 7.85 -12.22 10.39
CA ILE A 15 7.77 -13.67 10.53
C ILE A 15 7.19 -14.19 9.23
N ALA A 16 7.82 -15.22 8.65
CA ALA A 16 7.43 -15.76 7.35
C ALA A 16 5.91 -15.99 7.27
N ARG A 17 5.28 -15.34 6.29
CA ARG A 17 3.83 -15.38 5.98
C ARG A 17 2.91 -14.71 7.00
N THR A 18 3.44 -13.98 7.98
CA THR A 18 2.64 -13.26 8.97
C THR A 18 2.72 -11.75 8.69
N PRO A 19 1.63 -11.13 8.19
CA PRO A 19 1.60 -9.69 7.97
C PRO A 19 1.87 -8.91 9.26
N ILE A 20 2.61 -7.81 9.14
CA ILE A 20 2.83 -6.89 10.25
C ILE A 20 1.49 -6.26 10.64
N SER A 21 0.98 -6.61 11.82
CA SER A 21 -0.29 -6.10 12.36
C SER A 21 -0.13 -4.88 13.27
N ASP A 22 1.08 -4.60 13.76
CA ASP A 22 1.37 -3.37 14.49
C ASP A 22 1.47 -2.21 13.50
N GLU A 23 0.47 -1.33 13.54
CA GLU A 23 0.38 -0.15 12.68
C GLU A 23 1.59 0.78 12.82
N LYS A 24 2.30 0.76 13.95
CA LYS A 24 3.53 1.55 14.14
C LYS A 24 4.75 0.93 13.46
N GLN A 25 4.63 -0.29 12.95
CA GLN A 25 5.71 -1.02 12.29
C GLN A 25 5.37 -1.37 10.84
N ALA A 26 4.10 -1.25 10.44
CA ALA A 26 3.63 -1.56 9.10
C ALA A 26 4.01 -0.50 8.07
N VAL A 27 4.27 0.76 8.47
CA VAL A 27 4.61 1.84 7.55
C VAL A 27 5.77 2.68 8.08
N TRP A 28 6.78 2.88 7.23
CA TRP A 28 7.96 3.68 7.52
C TRP A 28 8.23 4.70 6.42
N ALA A 29 8.74 5.86 6.84
CA ALA A 29 9.35 6.84 5.97
C ALA A 29 10.81 7.05 6.34
N ALA A 30 11.66 7.23 5.32
CA ALA A 30 12.95 7.90 5.49
C ALA A 30 12.88 9.24 4.74
N ASP A 31 13.00 10.34 5.49
CA ASP A 31 13.00 11.68 4.92
C ASP A 31 14.44 12.16 4.72
N TYR A 32 14.74 12.70 3.54
CA TYR A 32 16.05 13.29 3.27
C TYR A 32 16.11 14.72 3.80
N HIS A 33 17.10 14.96 4.66
CA HIS A 33 17.43 16.28 5.16
C HIS A 33 18.68 16.78 4.45
N ALA A 34 18.51 17.82 3.61
CA ALA A 34 19.62 18.47 2.92
C ALA A 34 20.62 19.10 3.91
N ASP A 35 20.12 19.60 5.04
CA ASP A 35 20.97 20.01 6.15
C ASP A 35 21.61 18.78 6.80
N GLY A 36 22.92 18.65 6.61
CA GLY A 36 23.72 17.50 7.02
C GLY A 36 23.70 16.31 6.05
N GLU A 37 22.96 16.38 4.93
CA GLU A 37 22.88 15.32 3.91
C GLU A 37 22.52 13.93 4.48
N VAL A 38 21.57 13.88 5.42
CA VAL A 38 21.20 12.65 6.13
C VAL A 38 19.77 12.19 5.84
N TRP A 39 19.56 10.88 5.89
CA TRP A 39 18.22 10.28 5.90
C TRP A 39 17.78 10.00 7.33
N LYS A 40 16.57 10.42 7.71
CA LYS A 40 16.01 10.16 9.04
C LYS A 40 14.76 9.29 8.92
N TRP A 41 14.76 8.19 9.67
CA TRP A 41 13.65 7.26 9.72
C TRP A 41 12.58 7.71 10.71
N ARG A 42 11.32 7.48 10.35
CA ARG A 42 10.17 7.56 11.25
C ARG A 42 9.13 6.52 10.87
N SER A 43 8.37 6.06 11.85
CA SER A 43 7.17 5.28 11.59
C SER A 43 6.00 6.21 11.23
N ILE A 44 5.16 5.77 10.31
CA ILE A 44 3.87 6.41 10.01
C ILE A 44 2.81 5.55 10.70
N GLY A 45 2.40 5.96 11.90
CA GLY A 45 1.33 5.27 12.63
C GLY A 45 -0.06 5.61 12.07
N ALA A 46 -1.05 4.78 12.35
CA ALA A 46 -2.46 4.95 11.93
C ALA A 46 -3.17 6.23 12.42
N LYS A 47 -2.52 7.06 13.26
CA LYS A 47 -3.10 8.26 13.88
C LYS A 47 -2.70 9.57 13.21
N ILE A 48 -2.40 9.57 11.92
CA ILE A 48 -2.26 10.79 11.16
C ILE A 48 -3.51 10.91 10.26
N GLY A 49 -4.47 11.74 10.70
CA GLY A 49 -5.81 11.90 10.09
C GLY A 49 -6.95 11.52 11.05
N ASN A 50 -7.96 12.38 11.19
CA ASN A 50 -9.05 12.29 12.19
C ASN A 50 -9.93 11.03 12.09
N LYS A 51 -9.72 10.14 11.10
CA LYS A 51 -10.60 9.00 10.82
C LYS A 51 -10.05 7.62 11.23
N GLY A 52 -8.76 7.47 11.50
CA GLY A 52 -8.18 6.20 11.98
C GLY A 52 -8.43 4.99 11.07
N ILE A 53 -8.58 5.21 9.76
CA ILE A 53 -8.82 4.15 8.78
C ILE A 53 -7.47 3.80 8.14
N THR A 54 -7.05 2.55 8.26
CA THR A 54 -5.82 2.02 7.66
C THR A 54 -6.11 0.75 6.88
N PRO A 55 -5.29 0.42 5.87
CA PRO A 55 -5.43 -0.86 5.18
C PRO A 55 -5.25 -2.01 6.17
N PRO A 56 -5.98 -3.13 6.02
CA PRO A 56 -5.69 -4.33 6.78
C PRO A 56 -4.23 -4.79 6.62
N PRO A 57 -3.63 -5.41 7.66
CA PRO A 57 -2.30 -5.99 7.60
C PRO A 57 -2.15 -6.92 6.41
N ARG A 58 -1.14 -6.68 5.56
CA ARG A 58 -0.98 -7.40 4.30
C ARG A 58 0.47 -7.65 3.89
N ILE A 59 0.66 -8.76 3.17
CA ILE A 59 1.91 -9.11 2.48
C ILE A 59 1.67 -9.32 0.99
N ALA A 60 2.75 -9.26 0.21
CA ALA A 60 2.74 -9.55 -1.22
C ALA A 60 1.69 -8.74 -2.02
N HIS A 61 1.33 -7.56 -1.53
CA HIS A 61 0.62 -6.54 -2.30
C HIS A 61 1.61 -5.89 -3.28
N ALA A 62 1.11 -5.19 -4.28
CA ALA A 62 1.94 -4.30 -5.09
C ALA A 62 1.67 -2.85 -4.73
N GLN A 63 2.68 -2.00 -4.90
CA GLN A 63 2.60 -0.57 -4.65
C GLN A 63 3.21 0.23 -5.79
N ALA A 64 2.71 1.44 -6.02
CA ALA A 64 3.28 2.41 -6.96
C ALA A 64 2.90 3.83 -6.54
N ALA A 65 3.69 4.82 -6.94
CA ALA A 65 3.51 6.21 -6.52
C ALA A 65 3.19 7.12 -7.72
N ILE A 66 2.21 8.01 -7.55
CA ILE A 66 1.83 9.06 -8.50
C ILE A 66 1.61 10.33 -7.69
N ASP A 67 2.23 11.45 -8.11
CA ASP A 67 2.02 12.79 -7.55
C ASP A 67 2.03 12.88 -6.01
N GLY A 68 3.01 12.21 -5.38
CA GLY A 68 3.15 12.21 -3.92
C GLY A 68 2.13 11.33 -3.19
N LYS A 69 1.33 10.52 -3.89
CA LYS A 69 0.44 9.51 -3.30
C LYS A 69 0.99 8.12 -3.59
N VAL A 70 0.92 7.22 -2.61
CA VAL A 70 1.30 5.82 -2.78
C VAL A 70 0.06 4.96 -2.78
N TYR A 71 -0.15 4.23 -3.86
CA TYR A 71 -1.25 3.30 -4.01
C TYR A 71 -0.78 1.89 -3.72
N ILE A 72 -1.61 1.11 -3.03
CA ILE A 72 -1.42 -0.33 -2.83
C ILE A 72 -2.64 -1.09 -3.36
N PHE A 73 -2.40 -2.25 -3.97
CA PHE A 73 -3.46 -3.13 -4.46
C PHE A 73 -3.25 -4.56 -4.01
N GLY A 74 -4.33 -5.20 -3.56
CA GLY A 74 -4.40 -6.61 -3.21
C GLY A 74 -3.41 -7.02 -2.11
N GLY A 75 -2.81 -8.20 -2.29
CA GLY A 75 -1.99 -8.87 -1.28
C GLY A 75 -2.78 -9.96 -0.55
N ARG A 76 -2.32 -10.35 0.64
CA ARG A 76 -3.05 -11.30 1.49
C ARG A 76 -2.83 -11.05 2.98
N MET A 77 -3.77 -11.55 3.80
CA MET A 77 -3.75 -11.41 5.27
C MET A 77 -3.38 -12.69 6.05
N GLY A 78 -3.11 -13.80 5.36
CA GLY A 78 -2.97 -15.12 6.00
C GLY A 78 -1.59 -15.76 5.93
N ILE A 79 -1.41 -16.73 6.83
CA ILE A 79 -0.22 -17.59 6.93
C ILE A 79 -0.25 -18.63 5.81
N MET A 80 -1.44 -19.13 5.48
CA MET A 80 -1.62 -20.09 4.39
C MET A 80 -1.77 -19.38 3.05
N MET A 81 -1.41 -20.08 1.97
CA MET A 81 -1.40 -19.50 0.62
C MET A 81 -2.82 -19.24 0.07
N ASP A 82 -3.82 -19.97 0.55
CA ASP A 82 -5.25 -19.84 0.24
C ASP A 82 -5.99 -18.85 1.16
N GLU A 83 -5.35 -18.38 2.24
CA GLU A 83 -5.98 -17.46 3.17
C GLU A 83 -5.98 -16.01 2.62
N LYS A 84 -7.20 -15.50 2.43
CA LYS A 84 -7.56 -14.07 2.39
C LYS A 84 -6.73 -13.25 1.41
N ALA A 85 -6.67 -13.68 0.14
CA ALA A 85 -6.26 -12.78 -0.93
C ALA A 85 -7.17 -11.55 -0.94
N LEU A 86 -6.61 -10.39 -1.24
CA LEU A 86 -7.32 -9.11 -1.29
C LEU A 86 -7.41 -8.60 -2.73
N ASN A 87 -8.47 -7.86 -3.02
CA ASN A 87 -8.69 -7.07 -4.25
C ASN A 87 -9.03 -5.60 -3.94
N ASP A 88 -8.76 -5.16 -2.73
CA ASP A 88 -8.95 -3.77 -2.32
C ASP A 88 -7.80 -2.90 -2.82
N MET A 89 -8.07 -1.60 -2.89
CA MET A 89 -7.09 -0.59 -3.27
C MET A 89 -7.10 0.50 -2.20
N TRP A 90 -5.91 0.90 -1.76
CA TRP A 90 -5.75 1.95 -0.76
C TRP A 90 -4.73 2.97 -1.26
N VAL A 91 -4.87 4.20 -0.78
CA VAL A 91 -3.94 5.28 -1.06
C VAL A 91 -3.47 5.94 0.22
N LEU A 92 -2.16 6.09 0.34
CA LEU A 92 -1.50 6.95 1.31
C LEU A 92 -1.23 8.29 0.62
N ASP A 93 -1.96 9.33 0.99
CA ASP A 93 -1.61 10.68 0.59
C ASP A 93 -0.37 11.12 1.37
N SER A 94 0.76 11.19 0.69
CA SER A 94 1.99 11.72 1.26
C SER A 94 2.36 13.07 0.66
N SER A 95 1.51 13.71 -0.15
CA SER A 95 1.87 14.93 -0.88
C SER A 95 2.18 16.14 0.02
N GLY A 96 1.71 16.12 1.26
CA GLY A 96 1.97 17.13 2.28
C GLY A 96 3.31 17.01 3.01
N GLU A 97 3.42 17.73 4.12
CA GLU A 97 4.60 17.74 4.97
C GLU A 97 4.80 16.39 5.71
N PRO A 98 6.05 16.02 6.04
CA PRO A 98 6.32 14.81 6.83
C PRO A 98 5.49 14.79 8.12
N GLY A 99 4.74 13.71 8.33
CA GLY A 99 3.86 13.55 9.48
C GLY A 99 2.43 14.05 9.26
N THR A 100 2.06 14.41 8.04
CA THR A 100 0.66 14.67 7.64
C THR A 100 0.11 13.61 6.69
N GLU A 101 0.74 12.43 6.60
CA GLU A 101 0.28 11.38 5.70
C GLU A 101 -1.09 10.81 6.11
N GLU A 102 -2.00 10.61 5.15
CA GLU A 102 -3.35 10.12 5.44
C GLU A 102 -3.72 8.93 4.54
N TRP A 103 -4.27 7.88 5.15
CA TRP A 103 -4.80 6.72 4.44
C TRP A 103 -6.26 6.94 4.03
N SER A 104 -6.63 6.45 2.86
CA SER A 104 -8.02 6.26 2.45
C SER A 104 -8.17 5.01 1.58
N GLU A 105 -9.33 4.36 1.69
CA GLU A 105 -9.72 3.29 0.78
C GLU A 105 -10.20 3.90 -0.54
N VAL A 106 -9.79 3.31 -1.66
CA VAL A 106 -10.25 3.74 -2.98
C VAL A 106 -11.59 3.06 -3.27
N GLU A 107 -12.67 3.83 -3.22
CA GLU A 107 -14.00 3.35 -3.57
C GLU A 107 -14.11 3.12 -5.09
N TYR A 108 -14.76 2.01 -5.48
CA TYR A 108 -15.09 1.69 -6.86
C TYR A 108 -16.61 1.66 -7.04
N ALA A 109 -17.08 2.17 -8.17
CA ALA A 109 -18.50 2.16 -8.49
C ALA A 109 -18.94 0.73 -8.81
N THR A 110 -19.72 0.11 -7.93
CA THR A 110 -20.36 -1.17 -8.22
C THR A 110 -21.61 -0.89 -9.04
N THR A 111 -21.63 -1.32 -10.30
CA THR A 111 -22.87 -1.40 -11.09
C THR A 111 -23.30 -2.86 -11.16
N ASP A 112 -24.57 -3.12 -11.50
CA ASP A 112 -25.10 -4.49 -11.63
C ASP A 112 -24.45 -5.30 -12.78
N ASP A 113 -23.55 -4.70 -13.56
CA ASP A 113 -22.75 -5.41 -14.55
C ASP A 113 -21.44 -5.92 -13.94
N SER A 114 -21.19 -7.23 -14.10
CA SER A 114 -19.93 -7.90 -13.77
C SER A 114 -18.67 -7.21 -14.31
N SER A 115 -18.78 -6.39 -15.36
CA SER A 115 -17.66 -5.60 -15.90
C SER A 115 -17.24 -4.41 -15.02
N SER A 116 -17.99 -4.10 -13.96
CA SER A 116 -17.72 -2.98 -13.05
C SER A 116 -17.13 -3.39 -11.70
N SER A 117 -16.91 -4.70 -11.50
CA SER A 117 -16.25 -5.21 -10.30
C SER A 117 -14.72 -5.12 -10.43
N PRO A 118 -13.97 -4.90 -9.33
CA PRO A 118 -12.51 -4.98 -9.37
C PRO A 118 -12.05 -6.38 -9.78
N PRO A 119 -10.81 -6.52 -10.31
CA PRO A 119 -10.25 -7.82 -10.62
C PRO A 119 -10.29 -8.78 -9.41
N GLU A 120 -10.29 -10.08 -9.68
CA GLU A 120 -10.19 -11.07 -8.60
C GLU A 120 -8.98 -10.83 -7.69
N ALA A 121 -9.19 -11.14 -6.41
CA ALA A 121 -8.22 -11.02 -5.35
C ALA A 121 -6.91 -11.73 -5.67
N ARG A 122 -5.78 -11.04 -5.47
CA ARG A 122 -4.47 -11.53 -5.92
C ARG A 122 -3.32 -11.04 -5.06
N SER A 123 -2.26 -11.84 -4.99
CA SER A 123 -0.99 -11.47 -4.36
C SER A 123 0.19 -11.80 -5.27
N PHE A 124 1.38 -11.33 -4.92
CA PHE A 124 2.64 -11.52 -5.67
C PHE A 124 2.66 -10.91 -7.09
N HIS A 125 1.70 -10.05 -7.41
CA HIS A 125 1.69 -9.28 -8.65
C HIS A 125 2.69 -8.12 -8.62
N LYS A 126 2.72 -7.32 -9.69
CA LYS A 126 3.51 -6.10 -9.80
C LYS A 126 2.59 -4.95 -10.19
N MET A 127 2.94 -3.75 -9.75
CA MET A 127 2.26 -2.51 -10.10
C MET A 127 3.30 -1.47 -10.50
N VAL A 128 3.03 -0.72 -11.57
CA VAL A 128 3.86 0.38 -12.02
C VAL A 128 3.00 1.59 -12.36
N ALA A 129 3.56 2.78 -12.15
CA ALA A 129 2.95 4.04 -12.55
C ALA A 129 3.56 4.52 -13.87
N VAL A 130 2.72 4.92 -14.82
CA VAL A 130 3.14 5.57 -16.07
C VAL A 130 2.22 6.76 -16.33
N GLY A 131 2.76 7.97 -16.22
CA GLY A 131 1.95 9.19 -16.25
C GLY A 131 0.97 9.20 -15.06
N THR A 132 -0.32 9.29 -15.36
CA THR A 132 -1.41 9.27 -14.39
C THR A 132 -1.97 7.87 -14.13
N ASP A 133 -1.48 6.86 -14.83
CA ASP A 133 -2.09 5.54 -14.87
C ASP A 133 -1.29 4.51 -14.06
N LEU A 134 -2.01 3.59 -13.43
CA LEU A 134 -1.46 2.45 -12.71
C LEU A 134 -1.71 1.15 -13.50
N TYR A 135 -0.64 0.38 -13.70
CA TYR A 135 -0.68 -0.88 -14.42
C TYR A 135 -0.38 -2.02 -13.47
N VAL A 136 -1.26 -3.02 -13.40
CA VAL A 136 -1.09 -4.23 -12.59
C VAL A 136 -0.87 -5.43 -13.50
N PHE A 137 0.18 -6.21 -13.24
CA PHE A 137 0.50 -7.41 -14.03
C PHE A 137 0.75 -8.64 -13.15
N GLY A 138 0.19 -9.78 -13.61
CA GLY A 138 0.40 -11.10 -13.02
C GLY A 138 -0.26 -11.29 -11.66
N GLY A 139 0.43 -12.05 -10.81
CA GLY A 139 -0.05 -12.47 -9.49
C GLY A 139 -0.80 -13.79 -9.51
N CYS A 140 -1.07 -14.29 -8.31
CA CYS A 140 -1.81 -15.52 -8.10
C CYS A 140 -3.15 -15.20 -7.45
N GLY A 141 -4.23 -15.72 -8.04
CA GLY A 141 -5.58 -15.64 -7.47
C GLY A 141 -5.74 -16.44 -6.17
N ALA A 142 -6.95 -16.50 -5.65
CA ALA A 142 -7.30 -17.34 -4.50
C ALA A 142 -7.31 -18.85 -4.87
N SER A 143 -7.59 -19.18 -6.12
CA SER A 143 -7.62 -20.55 -6.65
C SER A 143 -6.42 -20.82 -7.58
N GLY A 144 -6.13 -22.10 -7.82
CA GLY A 144 -5.11 -22.52 -8.81
C GLY A 144 -3.66 -22.33 -8.38
N ARG A 145 -3.39 -22.20 -7.07
CA ARG A 145 -2.02 -22.24 -6.52
C ARG A 145 -1.56 -23.70 -6.46
N LEU A 146 -0.39 -23.99 -7.04
CA LEU A 146 0.28 -25.30 -6.96
C LEU A 146 0.77 -25.60 -5.53
#